data_AF-A0AAD0FQ75-F1
#
_entry.id   AF-A0AAD0FQ75-F1
#
_cell.length_a   1.000
_cell.length_b   1.000
_cell.length_c   1.000
_cell.angle_alpha   90.00
_cell.angle_beta   90.00
_cell.angle_gamma   90.00
#
_symmetry.space_group_name_H-M   'P 1'
#
loop_
_entity.id
_entity.type
_entity.pdbx_description
1 polymer ?
#
loop_
_entity_poly.entity_id
_entity_poly.type
_entity_poly.pdbx_seq_one_letter_code
_entity_poly.pdbx_strand_id
1 'polypeptide(L)'
;MRLLSPLAAACLLALAAAPAQAEVFINELHYDDSTAAGDVGEAIEVVATAGEDLSGYRLYLYNGANASAAVVYDNKPVPAGSAAGCGSATIAVVNYPTNGIQNGPNDGIALVDASGKVVQFLSYEGAITASGGPAAGMTSQNIPVAETNSTAPGTSLQLTGSGSQYAHFTWAESAKQTFGSCNNGQTFSGGGTPGPNTPPSVSTTTPAQGSSTFPAAADLEVVFSETVNLASGAFALSCGTSGSVPLTFPASGRSVKLSTNTALVAGEACRFDIRAARITDLQGAHPAADSRIAFTVASTGGNPDPGNPGVPAGYYSKVNTSSPSQLRCSLHATIKGHTAYPYSGSGTSTWTILEIADEDPNNSGRILDAYRNHSYAKVTDRAGSGSGLKYNREHTWPNSLGFASTTGDKGLPYAPYTDTHMLYLTDAQWNADRGNKPFGKCDANCGERATEANNGQGGGSGGYPGNSNWVRTPDGNTGTFEVWGKRKGDMARAVMYMAIRYEGGKDAATGQSEPDLELTDDRSKIVKTSSSPAYMGLLSTLIDWHLSDPPDDAERARNDVVYSFQGNRNPFIDHPEWATPALFTSAKPATCQLAN
;
A
#
# COMPACT_ATOMS: atom_id res chain seq x y z
N MET A 1 45.44 -34.44 55.71
CA MET A 1 45.34 -33.58 54.51
C MET A 1 43.98 -33.88 53.88
N ARG A 2 42.92 -33.22 54.36
CA ARG A 2 42.13 -32.22 53.60
C ARG A 2 41.69 -32.75 52.22
N LEU A 3 40.41 -33.10 52.07
CA LEU A 3 39.42 -32.25 51.38
C LEU A 3 38.02 -32.89 51.42
N LEU A 4 37.10 -32.18 52.07
CA LEU A 4 35.64 -32.31 51.98
C LEU A 4 35.13 -31.56 50.75
N SER A 5 34.09 -32.08 50.08
CA SER A 5 32.94 -31.35 49.47
C SER A 5 32.17 -32.23 48.47
N PRO A 6 30.88 -31.96 48.16
CA PRO A 6 29.78 -31.71 49.09
C PRO A 6 28.46 -32.44 48.69
N LEU A 7 27.52 -32.49 49.64
CA LEU A 7 26.12 -32.85 49.46
C LEU A 7 25.45 -31.99 48.37
N ALA A 8 24.69 -32.63 47.48
CA ALA A 8 23.71 -31.97 46.63
C ALA A 8 22.45 -31.64 47.43
N ALA A 9 22.23 -30.36 47.74
CA ALA A 9 20.97 -29.85 48.25
C ALA A 9 20.00 -29.64 47.09
N ALA A 10 18.94 -30.45 47.03
CA ALA A 10 17.82 -30.24 46.13
C ALA A 10 17.02 -29.01 46.60
N CYS A 11 17.17 -27.90 45.88
CA CYS A 11 16.36 -26.71 46.06
C CYS A 11 15.00 -26.94 45.37
N LEU A 12 13.96 -27.32 46.13
CA LEU A 12 12.59 -27.22 45.64
C LEU A 12 12.25 -25.72 45.50
N LEU A 13 12.33 -25.18 44.29
CA LEU A 13 11.60 -23.98 43.94
C LEU A 13 10.12 -24.34 43.91
N ALA A 14 9.39 -24.00 44.97
CA ALA A 14 7.95 -23.86 44.88
C ALA A 14 7.67 -22.66 43.96
N LEU A 15 7.28 -22.91 42.70
CA LEU A 15 6.58 -21.93 41.89
C LEU A 15 5.27 -21.63 42.62
N ALA A 16 5.21 -20.53 43.35
CA ALA A 16 3.93 -19.94 43.72
C ALA A 16 3.28 -19.45 42.42
N ALA A 17 2.29 -20.19 41.92
CA ALA A 17 1.39 -19.67 40.90
C ALA A 17 0.74 -18.41 41.47
N ALA A 18 0.95 -17.26 40.82
CA ALA A 18 0.19 -16.06 41.13
C ALA A 18 -1.32 -16.41 40.97
N PRO A 19 -2.18 -16.01 41.90
CA PRO A 19 -3.62 -16.24 41.76
C PRO A 19 -4.09 -15.57 40.47
N ALA A 20 -4.82 -16.32 39.63
CA ALA A 20 -5.40 -15.81 38.40
C ALA A 20 -6.41 -14.71 38.72
N GLN A 21 -6.19 -13.49 38.21
CA GLN A 21 -7.16 -12.41 38.34
C GLN A 21 -8.31 -12.61 37.35
N ALA A 22 -9.52 -12.26 37.79
CA ALA A 22 -10.69 -12.22 36.93
C ALA A 22 -10.56 -11.08 35.91
N GLU A 23 -11.10 -11.24 34.71
CA GLU A 23 -11.05 -10.18 33.71
C GLU A 23 -12.12 -9.13 33.97
N VAL A 24 -11.75 -7.86 33.79
CA VAL A 24 -12.64 -6.72 33.91
C VAL A 24 -12.67 -5.96 32.59
N PHE A 25 -13.85 -5.73 32.03
CA PHE A 25 -14.00 -5.03 30.74
C PHE A 25 -15.35 -4.32 30.60
N ILE A 26 -15.45 -3.39 29.65
CA ILE A 26 -16.66 -2.67 29.28
C ILE A 26 -17.58 -3.61 28.49
N ASN A 27 -18.84 -3.73 28.92
CA ASN A 27 -19.79 -4.76 28.49
C ASN A 27 -20.98 -4.24 27.69
N GLU A 28 -21.46 -3.03 28.02
CA GLU A 28 -22.62 -2.39 27.40
C GLU A 28 -22.41 -0.87 27.44
N LEU A 29 -22.82 -0.16 26.39
CA LEU A 29 -22.62 1.28 26.21
C LEU A 29 -23.85 1.91 25.56
N HIS A 30 -24.33 3.00 26.17
CA HIS A 30 -25.31 3.90 25.56
C HIS A 30 -24.82 5.35 25.65
N TYR A 31 -24.70 6.03 24.51
CA TYR A 31 -24.11 7.36 24.37
C TYR A 31 -24.82 8.29 23.36
N ASP A 32 -25.69 7.78 22.48
CA ASP A 32 -26.40 8.61 21.48
C ASP A 32 -27.83 8.07 21.24
N ASP A 33 -28.85 8.94 21.30
CA ASP A 33 -30.24 8.57 21.05
C ASP A 33 -31.07 9.66 20.34
N SER A 34 -32.27 9.28 19.89
CA SER A 34 -33.14 10.19 19.13
C SER A 34 -34.13 10.99 20.00
N THR A 35 -33.90 11.20 21.30
CA THR A 35 -34.88 11.94 22.12
C THR A 35 -34.77 13.45 21.96
N ALA A 36 -35.91 14.14 22.13
CA ALA A 36 -35.95 15.61 22.12
C ALA A 36 -35.30 16.25 23.37
N ALA A 37 -34.96 15.45 24.39
CA ALA A 37 -34.34 15.93 25.62
C ALA A 37 -32.79 15.89 25.57
N GLY A 38 -32.21 15.47 24.44
CA GLY A 38 -30.81 15.07 24.33
C GLY A 38 -30.65 13.58 24.61
N ASP A 39 -29.43 13.11 24.84
CA ASP A 39 -29.16 11.69 25.06
C ASP A 39 -29.62 11.27 26.47
N VAL A 40 -30.63 10.40 26.59
CA VAL A 40 -31.24 10.07 27.90
C VAL A 40 -30.97 8.62 28.27
N GLY A 41 -30.50 8.41 29.50
CA GLY A 41 -30.23 7.07 30.02
C GLY A 41 -28.83 6.55 29.68
N GLU A 42 -27.93 7.45 29.30
CA GLU A 42 -26.53 7.15 29.04
C GLU A 42 -25.88 6.42 30.21
N ALA A 43 -25.23 5.30 29.88
CA ALA A 43 -24.58 4.46 30.86
C ALA A 43 -23.48 3.62 30.22
N ILE A 44 -22.52 3.25 31.07
CA ILE A 44 -21.44 2.33 30.73
C ILE A 44 -21.51 1.17 31.72
N GLU A 45 -21.61 -0.04 31.20
CA GLU A 45 -21.56 -1.26 31.99
C GLU A 45 -20.16 -1.86 31.99
N VAL A 46 -19.71 -2.29 33.15
CA VAL A 46 -18.44 -3.00 33.35
C VAL A 46 -18.74 -4.35 33.97
N VAL A 47 -18.11 -5.40 33.44
CA VAL A 47 -18.23 -6.75 33.99
C VAL A 47 -16.92 -7.20 34.63
N ALA A 48 -17.01 -7.97 35.71
CA ALA A 48 -15.92 -8.74 36.31
C ALA A 48 -16.29 -10.23 36.31
N THR A 49 -15.55 -11.08 35.60
CA THR A 49 -16.02 -12.44 35.25
C THR A 49 -15.85 -13.50 36.36
N ALA A 50 -15.10 -13.22 37.43
CA ALA A 50 -14.88 -14.12 38.55
C ALA A 50 -14.65 -13.41 39.90
N GLY A 51 -15.51 -12.44 40.23
CA GLY A 51 -15.55 -11.82 41.56
C GLY A 51 -14.40 -10.86 41.88
N GLU A 52 -13.73 -10.29 40.86
CA GLU A 52 -12.82 -9.16 41.06
C GLU A 52 -13.54 -8.05 41.83
N ASP A 53 -12.84 -7.49 42.81
CA ASP A 53 -13.33 -6.31 43.48
C ASP A 53 -13.15 -5.09 42.56
N LEU A 54 -14.26 -4.56 42.06
CA LEU A 54 -14.28 -3.34 41.26
C LEU A 54 -13.97 -2.08 42.09
N SER A 55 -13.78 -2.22 43.41
CA SER A 55 -13.37 -1.11 44.27
C SER A 55 -12.08 -0.46 43.77
N GLY A 56 -12.16 0.83 43.47
CA GLY A 56 -11.02 1.63 42.99
C GLY A 56 -10.88 1.67 41.47
N TYR A 57 -11.64 0.88 40.71
CA TYR A 57 -11.72 1.03 39.26
C TYR A 57 -12.40 2.35 38.88
N ARG A 58 -11.99 2.93 37.75
CA ARG A 58 -12.54 4.17 37.21
C ARG A 58 -12.70 4.09 35.70
N LEU A 59 -13.74 4.74 35.19
CA LEU A 59 -13.91 5.05 33.78
C LEU A 59 -13.45 6.48 33.54
N TYR A 60 -12.59 6.68 32.54
CA TYR A 60 -12.15 7.99 32.06
C TYR A 60 -12.74 8.21 30.67
N LEU A 61 -13.46 9.31 30.49
CA LEU A 61 -14.05 9.68 29.20
C LEU A 61 -13.12 10.65 28.47
N TYR A 62 -12.91 10.37 27.19
CA TYR A 62 -11.98 11.06 26.30
C TYR A 62 -12.74 11.76 25.18
N ASN A 63 -12.46 13.05 25.01
CA ASN A 63 -12.93 13.84 23.89
C ASN A 63 -11.96 13.65 22.71
N GLY A 64 -12.47 13.14 21.60
CA GLY A 64 -11.74 12.80 20.39
C GLY A 64 -11.81 13.83 19.28
N ALA A 65 -12.25 15.07 19.57
CA ALA A 65 -12.33 16.13 18.55
C ALA A 65 -11.00 16.33 17.78
N ASN A 66 -9.87 16.01 18.42
CA ASN A 66 -8.62 15.69 17.73
C ASN A 66 -8.25 14.22 17.96
N ALA A 67 -8.50 13.35 16.97
CA ALA A 67 -8.29 11.92 17.10
C ALA A 67 -6.83 11.51 17.41
N SER A 68 -5.84 12.36 17.12
CA SER A 68 -4.43 12.08 17.47
C SER A 68 -4.01 12.62 18.83
N ALA A 69 -4.88 13.37 19.51
CA ALA A 69 -4.60 14.01 20.78
C ALA A 69 -5.87 14.14 21.64
N ALA A 70 -6.51 13.01 21.95
CA ALA A 70 -7.73 12.98 22.73
C ALA A 70 -7.47 13.33 24.20
N VAL A 71 -8.37 14.12 24.79
CA VAL A 71 -8.22 14.67 26.15
C VAL A 71 -9.30 14.15 27.08
N VAL A 72 -8.93 13.84 28.32
CA VAL A 72 -9.92 13.45 29.35
C VAL A 72 -10.82 14.63 29.67
N TYR A 73 -12.14 14.43 29.67
CA TYR A 73 -13.11 15.44 30.09
C TYR A 73 -13.91 15.05 31.34
N ASP A 74 -14.07 13.75 31.62
CA ASP A 74 -14.72 13.27 32.84
C ASP A 74 -14.09 11.97 33.33
N ASN A 75 -14.29 11.64 34.61
CA ASN A 75 -13.98 10.32 35.13
C ASN A 75 -14.88 9.94 36.31
N LYS A 76 -15.38 8.71 36.32
CA LYS A 76 -16.28 8.19 37.35
C LYS A 76 -15.77 6.90 37.99
N PRO A 77 -15.99 6.69 39.29
CA PRO A 77 -15.73 5.42 39.93
C PRO A 77 -16.68 4.34 39.39
N VAL A 78 -16.18 3.13 39.20
CA VAL A 78 -17.00 1.94 38.92
C VAL A 78 -17.57 1.43 40.25
N PRO A 79 -18.89 1.21 40.39
CA PRO A 79 -19.46 0.65 41.60
C PRO A 79 -19.10 -0.84 41.75
N ALA A 80 -19.30 -1.42 42.93
CA ALA A 80 -18.96 -2.83 43.22
C ALA A 80 -19.70 -3.85 42.32
N GLY A 81 -20.82 -3.46 41.73
CA GLY A 81 -21.65 -4.32 40.88
C GLY A 81 -22.46 -5.37 41.63
N SER A 82 -23.24 -6.15 40.88
CA SER A 82 -24.11 -7.22 41.37
C SER A 82 -24.08 -8.43 40.44
N ALA A 83 -24.33 -9.63 40.98
CA ALA A 83 -24.44 -10.84 40.18
C ALA A 83 -25.64 -10.75 39.23
N ALA A 84 -25.41 -10.91 37.92
CA ALA A 84 -26.43 -10.68 36.89
C ALA A 84 -27.24 -11.92 36.47
N GLY A 85 -26.85 -13.12 36.95
CA GLY A 85 -27.61 -14.36 36.70
C GLY A 85 -27.32 -15.07 35.36
N CYS A 86 -26.36 -14.61 34.56
CA CYS A 86 -25.88 -15.24 33.31
C CYS A 86 -24.58 -16.04 33.49
N GLY A 87 -24.19 -16.35 34.72
CA GLY A 87 -22.92 -17.01 35.01
C GLY A 87 -22.26 -16.51 36.28
N SER A 88 -20.93 -16.58 36.35
CA SER A 88 -20.11 -16.15 37.48
C SER A 88 -19.73 -14.66 37.49
N ALA A 89 -20.36 -13.86 36.62
CA ALA A 89 -20.01 -12.46 36.43
C ALA A 89 -20.73 -11.51 37.41
N THR A 90 -19.97 -10.52 37.88
CA THR A 90 -20.47 -9.33 38.57
C THR A 90 -20.57 -8.19 37.57
N ILE A 91 -21.73 -7.55 37.47
CA ILE A 91 -22.01 -6.44 36.56
C ILE A 91 -22.17 -5.13 37.34
N ALA A 92 -21.48 -4.10 36.91
CA ALA A 92 -21.54 -2.75 37.46
C ALA A 92 -21.98 -1.74 36.40
N VAL A 93 -22.95 -0.89 36.73
CA VAL A 93 -23.47 0.14 35.82
C VAL A 93 -23.07 1.51 36.32
N VAL A 94 -22.43 2.29 35.46
CA VAL A 94 -22.10 3.71 35.70
C VAL A 94 -23.04 4.58 34.89
N ASN A 95 -23.99 5.22 35.57
CA ASN A 95 -24.96 6.12 34.94
C ASN A 95 -24.40 7.54 34.76
N TYR A 96 -24.79 8.18 33.67
CA TYR A 96 -24.47 9.55 33.33
C TYR A 96 -25.73 10.41 33.32
N PRO A 97 -25.62 11.72 33.64
CA PRO A 97 -26.72 12.65 33.40
C PRO A 97 -26.98 12.76 31.89
N THR A 98 -28.14 13.27 31.49
CA THR A 98 -28.44 13.55 30.08
C THR A 98 -27.35 14.41 29.41
N ASN A 99 -26.89 13.98 28.24
CA ASN A 99 -25.72 14.48 27.50
C ASN A 99 -24.41 14.43 28.32
N GLY A 100 -24.24 13.38 29.13
CA GLY A 100 -23.09 13.18 30.01
C GLY A 100 -21.94 12.43 29.35
N ILE A 101 -22.22 11.64 28.32
CA ILE A 101 -21.22 11.05 27.43
C ILE A 101 -21.24 11.86 26.13
N GLN A 102 -20.07 12.14 25.57
CA GLN A 102 -19.99 12.90 24.32
C GLN A 102 -20.22 11.94 23.15
N ASN A 103 -21.06 12.34 22.21
CA ASN A 103 -21.35 11.68 20.93
C ASN A 103 -20.66 12.43 19.76
N GLY A 104 -19.49 13.01 20.01
CA GLY A 104 -18.64 13.60 18.99
C GLY A 104 -17.90 12.53 18.18
N PRO A 105 -17.38 12.87 16.99
CA PRO A 105 -16.66 11.92 16.18
C PRO A 105 -15.38 11.47 16.90
N ASN A 106 -15.24 10.15 17.10
CA ASN A 106 -14.09 9.50 17.73
C ASN A 106 -13.97 9.70 19.25
N ASP A 107 -15.04 9.81 20.04
CA ASP A 107 -14.88 9.83 21.50
C ASP A 107 -14.53 8.44 22.08
N GLY A 108 -14.04 8.39 23.33
CA GLY A 108 -13.58 7.12 23.91
C GLY A 108 -13.61 7.00 25.43
N ILE A 109 -13.38 5.77 25.89
CA ILE A 109 -13.55 5.34 27.27
C ILE A 109 -12.34 4.49 27.67
N ALA A 110 -11.61 4.91 28.70
CA ALA A 110 -10.59 4.09 29.33
C ALA A 110 -11.10 3.53 30.66
N LEU A 111 -11.10 2.20 30.80
CA LEU A 111 -11.27 1.50 32.06
C LEU A 111 -9.90 1.35 32.73
N VAL A 112 -9.79 1.81 33.97
CA VAL A 112 -8.54 1.90 34.72
C VAL A 112 -8.71 1.22 36.07
N ASP A 113 -7.76 0.35 36.43
CA ASP A 113 -7.79 -0.37 37.71
C ASP A 113 -7.36 0.51 38.90
N ALA A 114 -7.47 -0.04 40.11
CA ALA A 114 -7.11 0.67 41.34
C ALA A 114 -5.62 1.06 41.44
N SER A 115 -4.74 0.45 40.63
CA SER A 115 -3.32 0.79 40.55
C SER A 115 -3.03 1.95 39.57
N GLY A 116 -4.03 2.38 38.81
CA GLY A 116 -3.90 3.39 37.76
C GLY A 116 -3.51 2.82 36.40
N LYS A 117 -3.51 1.48 36.23
CA LYS A 117 -3.21 0.84 34.95
C LYS A 117 -4.47 0.81 34.08
N VAL A 118 -4.31 1.13 32.80
CA VAL A 118 -5.37 1.00 31.80
C VAL A 118 -5.61 -0.48 31.51
N VAL A 119 -6.83 -0.92 31.79
CA VAL A 119 -7.32 -2.28 31.54
C VAL A 119 -7.87 -2.38 30.12
N GLN A 120 -8.61 -1.36 29.70
CA GLN A 120 -9.20 -1.30 28.38
C GLN A 120 -9.29 0.15 27.91
N PHE A 121 -9.02 0.41 26.63
CA PHE A 121 -9.24 1.71 26.02
C PHE A 121 -10.02 1.54 24.71
N LEU A 122 -11.30 1.87 24.75
CA LEU A 122 -12.22 1.77 23.62
C LEU A 122 -12.56 3.15 23.08
N SER A 123 -12.94 3.22 21.81
CA SER A 123 -13.56 4.39 21.21
C SER A 123 -14.70 3.97 20.29
N TYR A 124 -15.54 4.92 19.91
CA TYR A 124 -16.63 4.71 18.95
C TYR A 124 -16.49 5.71 17.81
N GLU A 125 -16.95 5.30 16.62
CA GLU A 125 -16.90 6.10 15.38
C GLU A 125 -15.47 6.40 14.85
N GLY A 126 -14.46 5.72 15.39
CA GLY A 126 -13.08 5.71 14.93
C GLY A 126 -12.08 5.65 16.08
N ALA A 127 -10.82 5.34 15.79
CA ALA A 127 -9.77 5.17 16.79
C ALA A 127 -9.16 6.52 17.21
N ILE A 128 -8.81 6.64 18.49
CA ILE A 128 -8.12 7.82 19.05
C ILE A 128 -6.82 7.47 19.71
N THR A 129 -5.90 8.44 19.75
CA THR A 129 -4.70 8.40 20.60
C THR A 129 -4.83 9.45 21.70
N ALA A 130 -4.74 9.01 22.95
CA ALA A 130 -4.85 9.90 24.10
C ALA A 130 -3.58 10.74 24.29
N SER A 131 -3.73 12.06 24.46
CA SER A 131 -2.61 12.96 24.76
C SER A 131 -2.39 13.17 26.26
N GLY A 132 -3.29 12.67 27.11
CA GLY A 132 -3.23 12.83 28.57
C GLY A 132 -4.07 11.81 29.32
N GLY A 133 -4.11 11.94 30.66
CA GLY A 133 -4.79 10.99 31.53
C GLY A 133 -4.12 9.60 31.58
N PRO A 134 -4.78 8.59 32.17
CA PRO A 134 -4.20 7.26 32.35
C PRO A 134 -3.82 6.55 31.03
N ALA A 135 -4.53 6.83 29.94
CA ALA A 135 -4.25 6.27 28.62
C ALA A 135 -3.27 7.09 27.77
N ALA A 136 -2.55 8.07 28.34
CA ALA A 136 -1.63 8.92 27.60
C ALA A 136 -0.65 8.12 26.71
N GLY A 137 -0.63 8.41 25.41
CA GLY A 137 0.18 7.75 24.40
C GLY A 137 -0.39 6.43 23.87
N MET A 138 -1.50 5.93 24.43
CA MET A 138 -2.18 4.72 23.94
C MET A 138 -3.15 5.07 22.82
N THR A 139 -3.27 4.18 21.83
CA THR A 139 -4.32 4.22 20.81
C THR A 139 -5.46 3.29 21.23
N SER A 140 -6.71 3.75 21.15
CA SER A 140 -7.91 2.99 21.49
C SER A 140 -8.23 1.92 20.45
N GLN A 141 -8.99 0.91 20.87
CA GLN A 141 -9.67 -0.01 19.97
C GLN A 141 -11.05 0.56 19.61
N ASN A 142 -11.32 0.76 18.31
CA ASN A 142 -12.64 1.20 17.86
C ASN A 142 -13.69 0.07 17.99
N ILE A 143 -14.84 0.40 18.59
CA ILE A 143 -16.02 -0.45 18.60
C ILE A 143 -16.56 -0.52 17.16
N PRO A 144 -16.81 -1.73 16.60
CA PRO A 144 -17.16 -1.89 15.19
C PRO A 144 -18.63 -1.55 14.86
N VAL A 145 -19.38 -1.08 15.86
CA VAL A 145 -20.79 -0.67 15.80
C VAL A 145 -20.91 0.68 16.52
N ALA A 146 -21.92 1.46 16.16
CA ALA A 146 -22.12 2.81 16.68
C ALA A 146 -23.60 3.08 16.95
N GLU A 147 -23.87 4.02 17.84
CA GLU A 147 -25.16 4.67 17.94
C GLU A 147 -25.17 5.94 17.07
N THR A 148 -26.35 6.48 16.83
CA THR A 148 -26.53 7.72 16.07
C THR A 148 -27.67 8.51 16.70
N ASN A 149 -27.78 9.78 16.35
CA ASN A 149 -28.97 10.61 16.60
C ASN A 149 -30.33 10.03 16.10
N SER A 150 -30.32 8.84 15.46
CA SER A 150 -31.51 8.08 15.07
C SER A 150 -31.72 6.77 15.85
N THR A 151 -30.81 6.44 16.77
CA THR A 151 -30.91 5.28 17.67
C THR A 151 -32.14 5.42 18.57
N ALA A 152 -32.88 4.33 18.72
CA ALA A 152 -34.12 4.33 19.49
C ALA A 152 -33.83 4.51 20.99
N PRO A 153 -34.60 5.35 21.72
CA PRO A 153 -34.43 5.50 23.16
C PRO A 153 -34.61 4.17 23.92
N GLY A 154 -33.76 3.93 24.93
CA GLY A 154 -33.78 2.68 25.71
C GLY A 154 -33.13 1.48 25.02
N THR A 155 -32.27 1.75 24.03
CA THR A 155 -31.40 0.75 23.40
C THR A 155 -29.93 1.06 23.70
N SER A 156 -29.05 0.08 23.55
CA SER A 156 -27.61 0.20 23.83
C SER A 156 -26.80 -0.76 22.97
N LEU A 157 -25.53 -0.40 22.73
CA LEU A 157 -24.53 -1.35 22.21
C LEU A 157 -24.21 -2.36 23.29
N GLN A 158 -24.15 -3.65 22.93
CA GLN A 158 -23.98 -4.74 23.88
C GLN A 158 -22.97 -5.75 23.37
N LEU A 159 -22.10 -6.27 24.25
CA LEU A 159 -21.35 -7.48 23.97
C LEU A 159 -22.28 -8.70 23.95
N THR A 160 -22.15 -9.53 22.92
CA THR A 160 -22.83 -10.84 22.81
C THR A 160 -21.79 -11.96 22.64
N GLY A 161 -22.16 -13.20 22.97
CA GLY A 161 -21.26 -14.36 22.92
C GLY A 161 -21.21 -15.15 24.21
N SER A 162 -20.28 -16.08 24.33
CA SER A 162 -20.16 -16.95 25.51
C SER A 162 -18.71 -17.17 25.89
N GLY A 163 -18.35 -16.89 27.14
CA GLY A 163 -16.97 -17.05 27.63
C GLY A 163 -16.73 -16.33 28.96
N SER A 164 -15.46 -16.09 29.29
CA SER A 164 -15.03 -15.42 30.53
C SER A 164 -14.05 -14.26 30.33
N GLN A 165 -13.83 -13.87 29.08
CA GLN A 165 -12.81 -12.89 28.67
C GLN A 165 -13.36 -11.97 27.59
N TYR A 166 -12.91 -10.71 27.52
CA TYR A 166 -13.43 -9.72 26.56
C TYR A 166 -13.37 -10.24 25.11
N ALA A 167 -12.28 -10.92 24.75
CA ALA A 167 -12.05 -11.47 23.42
C ALA A 167 -13.05 -12.57 23.01
N HIS A 168 -13.78 -13.19 23.95
CA HIS A 168 -14.82 -14.17 23.65
C HIS A 168 -16.16 -13.53 23.24
N PHE A 169 -16.25 -12.21 23.33
CA PHE A 169 -17.46 -11.47 23.03
C PHE A 169 -17.26 -10.56 21.82
N THR A 170 -18.35 -10.22 21.16
CA THR A 170 -18.36 -9.28 20.03
C THR A 170 -19.43 -8.24 20.27
N TRP A 171 -19.14 -6.97 19.95
CA TRP A 171 -20.12 -5.90 20.02
C TRP A 171 -21.22 -6.10 18.98
N ALA A 172 -22.46 -6.10 19.45
CA ALA A 172 -23.67 -6.12 18.63
C ALA A 172 -24.24 -4.71 18.47
N GLU A 173 -24.98 -4.49 17.38
CA GLU A 173 -25.72 -3.26 17.13
C GLU A 173 -26.69 -2.92 18.28
N SER A 174 -27.12 -1.66 18.34
CA SER A 174 -27.96 -1.17 19.42
C SER A 174 -29.27 -1.97 19.50
N ALA A 175 -29.54 -2.53 20.68
CA ALA A 175 -30.70 -3.35 20.99
C ALA A 175 -31.27 -2.93 22.34
N LYS A 176 -32.47 -3.42 22.72
CA LYS A 176 -33.08 -3.08 24.02
C LYS A 176 -32.07 -3.25 25.15
N GLN A 177 -31.82 -2.16 25.88
CA GLN A 177 -30.77 -2.10 26.89
C GLN A 177 -30.98 -3.14 28.00
N THR A 178 -29.88 -3.64 28.53
CA THR A 178 -29.81 -4.71 29.52
C THR A 178 -29.04 -4.33 30.77
N PHE A 179 -28.63 -3.06 30.92
CA PHE A 179 -27.87 -2.54 32.06
C PHE A 179 -28.23 -3.19 33.40
N GLY A 180 -27.24 -3.80 34.04
CA GLY A 180 -27.34 -4.50 35.33
C GLY A 180 -27.88 -5.92 35.24
N SER A 181 -28.24 -6.37 34.04
CA SER A 181 -28.69 -7.72 33.69
C SER A 181 -27.82 -8.27 32.56
N CYS A 182 -28.13 -9.48 32.11
CA CYS A 182 -27.37 -10.12 31.05
C CYS A 182 -27.69 -9.52 29.69
N ASN A 183 -26.64 -9.19 28.92
CA ASN A 183 -26.80 -8.78 27.53
C ASN A 183 -27.47 -9.87 26.69
N ASN A 184 -28.10 -9.42 25.61
CA ASN A 184 -28.79 -10.31 24.69
C ASN A 184 -27.82 -11.34 24.08
N GLY A 185 -28.10 -12.63 24.31
CA GLY A 185 -27.25 -13.72 23.80
C GLY A 185 -25.90 -13.85 24.52
N GLN A 186 -25.72 -13.20 25.66
CA GLN A 186 -24.48 -13.27 26.44
C GLN A 186 -24.58 -14.31 27.56
N THR A 187 -23.58 -15.19 27.66
CA THR A 187 -23.40 -16.07 28.83
C THR A 187 -21.97 -16.06 29.33
N PHE A 188 -21.81 -15.99 30.65
CA PHE A 188 -20.50 -16.01 31.30
C PHE A 188 -20.20 -17.42 31.81
N SER A 189 -19.30 -18.12 31.12
CA SER A 189 -18.92 -19.50 31.47
C SER A 189 -17.49 -19.50 32.04
N GLY A 190 -17.35 -19.84 33.33
CA GLY A 190 -16.06 -20.10 33.95
C GLY A 190 -15.82 -19.42 35.30
N GLY A 191 -16.14 -20.12 36.39
CA GLY A 191 -15.45 -19.94 37.66
C GLY A 191 -14.23 -20.86 37.70
N GLY A 192 -13.05 -20.38 37.29
CA GLY A 192 -11.77 -21.10 37.46
C GLY A 192 -10.80 -20.98 36.29
N THR A 193 -9.59 -20.46 36.57
CA THR A 193 -8.39 -20.33 35.70
C THR A 193 -8.58 -19.60 34.35
N PRO A 194 -7.56 -18.87 33.83
CA PRO A 194 -7.64 -18.30 32.49
C PRO A 194 -7.99 -19.42 31.51
N GLY A 195 -8.97 -19.17 30.64
CA GLY A 195 -9.28 -20.11 29.57
C GLY A 195 -8.02 -20.41 28.75
N PRO A 196 -7.94 -21.56 28.08
CA PRO A 196 -6.81 -21.87 27.23
C PRO A 196 -6.64 -20.78 26.17
N ASN A 197 -5.48 -20.11 26.13
CA ASN A 197 -5.12 -19.20 25.04
C ASN A 197 -5.21 -20.01 23.73
N THR A 198 -6.25 -19.74 22.94
CA THR A 198 -6.48 -20.45 21.69
C THR A 198 -5.46 -19.93 20.69
N PRO A 199 -4.51 -20.77 20.22
CA PRO A 199 -3.42 -20.23 19.42
C PRO A 199 -3.92 -19.65 18.09
N PRO A 200 -3.30 -18.56 17.59
CA PRO A 200 -3.71 -17.92 16.36
C PRO A 200 -3.57 -18.91 15.19
N SER A 201 -4.44 -18.81 14.19
CA SER A 201 -4.43 -19.67 13.01
C SER A 201 -4.40 -18.86 11.72
N VAL A 202 -3.90 -19.46 10.64
CA VAL A 202 -3.98 -18.86 9.29
C VAL A 202 -5.39 -19.13 8.74
N SER A 203 -6.15 -18.07 8.54
CA SER A 203 -7.52 -18.11 7.99
C SER A 203 -7.48 -18.25 6.46
N THR A 204 -6.73 -17.38 5.77
CA THR A 204 -6.60 -17.39 4.32
C THR A 204 -5.21 -16.92 3.87
N THR A 205 -4.86 -17.26 2.63
CA THR A 205 -3.62 -16.82 1.99
C THR A 205 -3.90 -16.38 0.55
N THR A 206 -3.16 -15.36 0.11
CA THR A 206 -3.04 -14.96 -1.28
C THR A 206 -1.55 -15.06 -1.66
N PRO A 207 -1.17 -15.91 -2.62
CA PRO A 207 -2.03 -16.85 -3.34
C PRO A 207 -2.57 -17.96 -2.44
N ALA A 208 -3.72 -18.54 -2.83
CA ALA A 208 -4.22 -19.75 -2.19
C ALA A 208 -3.36 -20.98 -2.58
N GLN A 209 -3.39 -22.02 -1.74
CA GLN A 209 -2.73 -23.30 -2.03
C GLN A 209 -3.15 -23.85 -3.40
N GLY A 210 -2.16 -24.12 -4.24
CA GLY A 210 -2.32 -24.65 -5.59
C GLY A 210 -2.71 -23.60 -6.65
N SER A 211 -2.74 -22.31 -6.32
CA SER A 211 -3.07 -21.26 -7.30
C SER A 211 -2.12 -21.27 -8.49
N SER A 212 -2.65 -21.04 -9.69
CA SER A 212 -1.89 -20.85 -10.93
C SER A 212 -2.15 -19.49 -11.58
N THR A 213 -2.82 -18.59 -10.87
CA THR A 213 -3.27 -17.29 -11.38
C THR A 213 -2.68 -16.13 -10.60
N PHE A 214 -1.68 -16.38 -9.75
CA PHE A 214 -1.01 -15.33 -8.98
C PHE A 214 -0.16 -14.45 -9.92
N PRO A 215 -0.41 -13.14 -10.01
CA PRO A 215 0.39 -12.28 -10.89
C PRO A 215 1.87 -12.29 -10.50
N ALA A 216 2.75 -12.18 -11.50
CA ALA A 216 4.20 -12.06 -11.29
C ALA A 216 4.58 -10.93 -10.31
N ALA A 217 3.75 -9.88 -10.26
CA ALA A 217 4.05 -8.62 -9.60
C ALA A 217 2.97 -8.23 -8.58
N ALA A 218 2.40 -9.21 -7.88
CA ALA A 218 1.42 -8.99 -6.82
C ALA A 218 2.05 -9.13 -5.42
N ASP A 219 1.51 -8.39 -4.45
CA ASP A 219 1.80 -8.61 -3.03
C ASP A 219 1.16 -9.93 -2.57
N LEU A 220 1.88 -10.69 -1.73
CA LEU A 220 1.28 -11.82 -1.01
C LEU A 220 0.45 -11.30 0.16
N GLU A 221 -0.50 -12.09 0.65
CA GLU A 221 -1.30 -11.76 1.82
C GLU A 221 -1.53 -12.99 2.70
N VAL A 222 -1.47 -12.80 4.02
CA VAL A 222 -1.85 -13.79 5.03
C VAL A 222 -2.86 -13.15 5.97
N VAL A 223 -4.02 -13.78 6.12
CA VAL A 223 -5.04 -13.38 7.09
C VAL A 223 -5.02 -14.37 8.25
N PHE A 224 -4.84 -13.87 9.46
CA PHE A 224 -4.89 -14.67 10.69
C PHE A 224 -6.29 -14.62 11.34
N SER A 225 -6.58 -15.55 12.25
CA SER A 225 -7.80 -15.54 13.07
C SER A 225 -7.91 -14.31 13.96
N GLU A 226 -6.77 -13.72 14.31
CA GLU A 226 -6.63 -12.55 15.17
C GLU A 226 -5.37 -11.74 14.81
N THR A 227 -5.11 -10.66 15.53
CA THR A 227 -3.89 -9.87 15.35
C THR A 227 -2.68 -10.61 15.92
N VAL A 228 -1.62 -10.73 15.14
CA VAL A 228 -0.35 -11.36 15.57
C VAL A 228 0.83 -10.41 15.49
N ASN A 229 1.85 -10.68 16.29
CA ASN A 229 3.20 -10.13 16.19
C ASN A 229 4.07 -11.05 15.33
N LEU A 230 4.93 -10.46 14.50
CA LEU A 230 5.69 -11.14 13.45
C LEU A 230 7.19 -10.90 13.67
N ALA A 231 7.92 -11.95 14.00
CA ALA A 231 9.37 -11.89 14.12
C ALA A 231 10.07 -12.03 12.75
N SER A 232 11.34 -11.64 12.69
CA SER A 232 12.17 -11.88 11.50
C SER A 232 12.18 -13.37 11.13
N GLY A 233 11.98 -13.66 9.84
CA GLY A 233 11.88 -15.02 9.32
C GLY A 233 10.53 -15.71 9.56
N ALA A 234 9.49 -14.99 9.99
CA ALA A 234 8.10 -15.48 10.02
C ALA A 234 7.60 -15.96 8.65
N PHE A 235 8.14 -15.37 7.58
CA PHE A 235 7.77 -15.70 6.22
C PHE A 235 9.01 -16.00 5.37
N ALA A 236 8.88 -16.90 4.40
CA ALA A 236 9.89 -17.15 3.39
C ALA A 236 9.24 -17.50 2.05
N LEU A 237 9.74 -16.93 0.96
CA LEU A 237 9.32 -17.26 -0.40
C LEU A 237 10.50 -17.85 -1.16
N SER A 238 10.29 -19.01 -1.77
CA SER A 238 11.26 -19.66 -2.65
C SER A 238 10.57 -20.05 -3.94
N CYS A 239 11.13 -19.66 -5.08
CA CYS A 239 10.63 -20.02 -6.40
C CYS A 239 11.69 -20.74 -7.22
N GLY A 240 11.26 -21.48 -8.24
CA GLY A 240 12.13 -22.33 -9.05
C GLY A 240 13.22 -21.56 -9.79
N THR A 241 12.87 -20.39 -10.35
CA THR A 241 13.79 -19.55 -11.14
C THR A 241 14.29 -18.37 -10.30
N SER A 242 13.38 -17.66 -9.63
CA SER A 242 13.71 -16.51 -8.78
C SER A 242 14.47 -16.88 -7.51
N GLY A 243 14.56 -18.17 -7.18
CA GLY A 243 15.27 -18.64 -5.99
C GLY A 243 14.63 -18.15 -4.69
N SER A 244 15.45 -17.79 -3.70
CA SER A 244 14.95 -17.22 -2.44
C SER A 244 14.61 -15.74 -2.63
N VAL A 245 13.34 -15.38 -2.48
CA VAL A 245 12.84 -14.02 -2.68
C VAL A 245 12.69 -13.33 -1.31
N PRO A 246 13.43 -12.23 -1.05
CA PRO A 246 13.25 -11.44 0.16
C PRO A 246 11.84 -10.83 0.24
N LEU A 247 11.26 -10.82 1.44
CA LEU A 247 9.92 -10.27 1.68
C LEU A 247 9.97 -9.09 2.64
N THR A 248 9.23 -8.02 2.32
CA THR A 248 8.99 -6.88 3.22
C THR A 248 7.57 -6.94 3.75
N PHE A 249 7.41 -6.88 5.07
CA PHE A 249 6.10 -7.00 5.75
C PHE A 249 6.11 -6.23 7.08
N PRO A 250 4.93 -5.82 7.61
CA PRO A 250 4.83 -5.11 8.89
C PRO A 250 5.20 -6.02 10.08
N ALA A 251 5.53 -5.43 11.23
CA ALA A 251 5.88 -6.17 12.44
C ALA A 251 4.67 -6.82 13.15
N SER A 252 3.44 -6.40 12.84
CA SER A 252 2.21 -6.98 13.38
C SER A 252 1.02 -6.73 12.45
N GLY A 253 -0.05 -7.49 12.64
CA GLY A 253 -1.32 -7.32 11.92
C GLY A 253 -2.16 -8.58 11.89
N ARG A 254 -3.47 -8.42 11.64
CA ARG A 254 -4.39 -9.54 11.35
C ARG A 254 -4.39 -9.89 9.86
N SER A 255 -4.43 -8.89 8.99
CA SER A 255 -4.22 -9.03 7.54
C SER A 255 -2.85 -8.48 7.20
N VAL A 256 -1.94 -9.33 6.73
CA VAL A 256 -0.54 -9.01 6.55
C VAL A 256 -0.21 -9.12 5.09
N LYS A 257 0.05 -7.98 4.44
CA LYS A 257 0.57 -7.93 3.07
C LYS A 257 2.09 -8.00 3.07
N LEU A 258 2.64 -8.80 2.15
CA LEU A 258 4.07 -9.00 1.98
C LEU A 258 4.46 -8.66 0.56
N SER A 259 5.40 -7.74 0.41
CA SER A 259 5.92 -7.37 -0.91
C SER A 259 7.17 -8.18 -1.23
N THR A 260 7.26 -8.68 -2.46
CA THR A 260 8.44 -9.37 -3.00
C THR A 260 9.56 -8.40 -3.39
N ASN A 261 9.23 -7.12 -3.59
CA ASN A 261 10.11 -6.09 -4.16
C ASN A 261 10.82 -6.51 -5.47
N THR A 262 10.29 -7.52 -6.15
CA THR A 262 10.78 -8.05 -7.43
C THR A 262 9.62 -8.72 -8.15
N ALA A 263 9.64 -8.69 -9.48
CA ALA A 263 8.68 -9.45 -10.28
C ALA A 263 9.12 -10.92 -10.31
N LEU A 264 8.22 -11.83 -9.95
CA LEU A 264 8.44 -13.27 -10.08
C LEU A 264 8.38 -13.68 -11.56
N VAL A 265 9.05 -14.77 -11.91
CA VAL A 265 9.11 -15.28 -13.28
C VAL A 265 7.78 -15.97 -13.63
N ALA A 266 7.17 -15.56 -14.73
CA ALA A 266 5.92 -16.16 -15.22
C ALA A 266 6.04 -17.69 -15.38
N GLY A 267 5.05 -18.42 -14.89
CA GLY A 267 5.00 -19.88 -14.96
C GLY A 267 5.92 -20.62 -13.97
N GLU A 268 6.69 -19.91 -13.15
CA GLU A 268 7.55 -20.57 -12.16
C GLU A 268 6.75 -21.12 -10.98
N ALA A 269 7.19 -22.27 -10.46
CA ALA A 269 6.64 -22.85 -9.24
C ALA A 269 7.27 -22.17 -8.01
N CYS A 270 6.43 -21.72 -7.10
CA CYS A 270 6.80 -21.05 -5.86
C CYS A 270 6.27 -21.78 -4.63
N ARG A 271 7.00 -21.63 -3.53
CA ARG A 271 6.67 -22.11 -2.19
C ARG A 271 6.78 -20.95 -1.20
N PHE A 272 5.66 -20.62 -0.58
CA PHE A 272 5.53 -19.60 0.44
C PHE A 272 5.32 -20.26 1.81
N ASP A 273 6.26 -20.05 2.73
CA ASP A 273 6.23 -20.58 4.08
C ASP A 273 5.79 -19.54 5.10
N ILE A 274 4.93 -19.97 6.01
CA ILE A 274 4.48 -19.22 7.19
C ILE A 274 4.93 -20.03 8.41
N ARG A 275 5.95 -19.53 9.12
CA ARG A 275 6.62 -20.25 10.21
C ARG A 275 5.95 -19.94 11.54
N ALA A 276 5.25 -20.92 12.09
CA ALA A 276 4.49 -20.82 13.33
C ALA A 276 5.33 -20.27 14.49
N ALA A 277 6.53 -20.83 14.70
CA ALA A 277 7.41 -20.48 15.82
C ALA A 277 7.94 -19.02 15.79
N ARG A 278 7.64 -18.26 14.74
CA ARG A 278 8.05 -16.85 14.57
C ARG A 278 6.86 -15.89 14.60
N ILE A 279 5.68 -16.39 14.94
CA ILE A 279 4.41 -15.66 14.97
C ILE A 279 3.84 -15.85 16.36
N THR A 280 3.46 -14.78 17.04
CA THR A 280 2.85 -14.86 18.38
C THR A 280 1.67 -13.92 18.48
N ASP A 281 0.60 -14.33 19.14
CA ASP A 281 -0.46 -13.41 19.56
C ASP A 281 0.02 -12.50 20.73
N LEU A 282 -0.88 -11.68 21.25
CA LEU A 282 -0.61 -10.79 22.40
C LEU A 282 -0.39 -11.55 23.72
N GLN A 283 -0.83 -12.80 23.78
CA GLN A 283 -0.82 -13.66 24.96
C GLN A 283 0.33 -14.70 24.91
N GLY A 284 1.15 -14.66 23.85
CA GLY A 284 2.33 -15.49 23.65
C GLY A 284 2.08 -16.86 23.01
N ALA A 285 0.86 -17.22 22.59
CA ALA A 285 0.67 -18.43 21.79
C ALA A 285 0.97 -18.18 20.31
N HIS A 286 1.26 -19.26 19.60
CA HIS A 286 1.68 -19.24 18.20
C HIS A 286 0.90 -20.29 17.42
N PRO A 287 0.80 -20.20 16.08
CA PRO A 287 0.11 -21.20 15.29
C PRO A 287 0.60 -22.62 15.60
N ALA A 288 -0.30 -23.59 15.52
CA ALA A 288 0.00 -24.97 15.94
C ALA A 288 1.09 -25.64 15.08
N ALA A 289 1.21 -25.24 13.81
CA ALA A 289 2.20 -25.75 12.87
C ALA A 289 2.51 -24.73 11.77
N ASP A 290 3.66 -24.90 11.12
CA ASP A 290 4.01 -24.16 9.91
C ASP A 290 2.97 -24.40 8.81
N SER A 291 2.61 -23.35 8.09
CA SER A 291 1.82 -23.45 6.86
C SER A 291 2.72 -23.29 5.64
N ARG A 292 2.46 -24.09 4.61
CA ARG A 292 3.25 -24.10 3.38
C ARG A 292 2.31 -24.01 2.19
N ILE A 293 2.41 -22.90 1.46
CA ILE A 293 1.60 -22.60 0.30
C ILE A 293 2.43 -22.83 -0.96
N ALA A 294 2.05 -23.80 -1.77
CA ALA A 294 2.61 -24.00 -3.11
C ALA A 294 1.71 -23.31 -4.13
N PHE A 295 2.29 -22.56 -5.07
CA PHE A 295 1.56 -21.94 -6.17
C PHE A 295 2.45 -21.85 -7.41
N THR A 296 1.84 -21.59 -8.56
CA THR A 296 2.53 -21.28 -9.81
C THR A 296 2.21 -19.84 -10.17
N VAL A 297 3.24 -19.06 -10.48
CA VAL A 297 3.06 -17.69 -10.97
C VAL A 297 2.28 -17.78 -12.28
N ALA A 298 1.27 -16.92 -12.43
CA ALA A 298 0.48 -16.83 -13.64
C ALA A 298 1.41 -16.66 -14.85
N SER A 299 1.50 -17.71 -15.66
CA SER A 299 1.88 -17.54 -17.05
C SER A 299 0.63 -17.01 -17.74
N THR A 300 0.68 -15.81 -18.30
CA THR A 300 -0.31 -15.43 -19.31
C THR A 300 -0.32 -16.55 -20.34
N GLY A 301 -1.48 -17.17 -20.57
CA GLY A 301 -1.63 -18.34 -21.43
C GLY A 301 -1.18 -17.99 -22.85
N GLY A 302 0.10 -18.22 -23.12
CA GLY A 302 0.75 -17.85 -24.34
C GLY A 302 2.20 -18.25 -24.21
N ASN A 303 2.64 -19.24 -24.98
CA ASN A 303 4.07 -19.40 -25.22
C ASN A 303 4.61 -18.02 -25.62
N PRO A 304 5.74 -17.58 -25.06
CA PRO A 304 6.43 -16.41 -25.58
C PRO A 304 6.52 -16.53 -27.10
N ASP A 305 6.26 -15.44 -27.83
CA ASP A 305 6.52 -15.44 -29.27
C ASP A 305 7.98 -15.88 -29.47
N PRO A 306 8.26 -16.95 -30.25
CA PRO A 306 9.63 -17.34 -30.56
C PRO A 306 10.49 -16.20 -31.14
N GLY A 307 9.85 -15.17 -31.71
CA GLY A 307 10.50 -13.94 -32.19
C GLY A 307 10.67 -12.82 -31.16
N ASN A 308 9.96 -12.84 -30.02
CA ASN A 308 10.09 -11.85 -28.94
C ASN A 308 9.66 -12.45 -27.58
N PRO A 309 10.57 -13.08 -26.82
CA PRO A 309 10.25 -13.92 -25.67
C PRO A 309 9.67 -13.22 -24.43
N GLY A 310 9.34 -11.93 -24.49
CA GLY A 310 8.69 -11.16 -23.42
C GLY A 310 7.21 -10.82 -23.68
N VAL A 311 6.72 -10.92 -24.91
CA VAL A 311 5.35 -10.50 -25.26
C VAL A 311 4.36 -11.65 -25.08
N PRO A 312 3.25 -11.47 -24.33
CA PRO A 312 2.21 -12.49 -24.21
C PRO A 312 1.63 -12.85 -25.58
N ALA A 313 1.41 -14.15 -25.83
CA ALA A 313 0.84 -14.59 -27.11
C ALA A 313 -0.49 -13.88 -27.40
N GLY A 314 -0.62 -13.35 -28.62
CA GLY A 314 -1.83 -12.66 -29.06
C GLY A 314 -2.06 -11.27 -28.45
N TYR A 315 -1.14 -10.72 -27.66
CA TYR A 315 -1.30 -9.39 -27.06
C TYR A 315 -1.62 -8.32 -28.11
N TYR A 316 -0.95 -8.37 -29.27
CA TYR A 316 -1.16 -7.46 -30.39
C TYR A 316 -2.09 -8.00 -31.48
N SER A 317 -2.84 -9.09 -31.26
CA SER A 317 -3.66 -9.72 -32.32
C SER A 317 -4.75 -8.79 -32.89
N LYS A 318 -5.16 -7.78 -32.10
CA LYS A 318 -6.18 -6.79 -32.48
C LYS A 318 -5.62 -5.54 -33.14
N VAL A 319 -4.30 -5.40 -33.26
CA VAL A 319 -3.66 -4.24 -33.90
C VAL A 319 -3.86 -4.31 -35.40
N ASN A 320 -4.40 -3.22 -35.98
CA ASN A 320 -4.68 -3.08 -37.40
C ASN A 320 -3.68 -2.14 -38.07
N THR A 321 -2.75 -2.70 -38.84
CA THR A 321 -1.68 -1.96 -39.51
C THR A 321 -2.06 -1.44 -40.91
N SER A 322 -3.32 -1.58 -41.34
CA SER A 322 -3.75 -1.26 -42.72
C SER A 322 -3.58 0.20 -43.14
N SER A 323 -3.59 1.13 -42.17
CA SER A 323 -3.32 2.55 -42.39
C SER A 323 -2.82 3.19 -41.10
N PRO A 324 -2.15 4.36 -41.16
CA PRO A 324 -1.70 5.06 -39.97
C PRO A 324 -2.81 5.39 -38.97
N SER A 325 -4.01 5.75 -39.44
CA SER A 325 -5.15 6.09 -38.57
C SER A 325 -5.78 4.85 -37.91
N GLN A 326 -5.84 3.72 -38.61
CA GLN A 326 -6.28 2.45 -38.03
C GLN A 326 -5.24 1.89 -37.05
N LEU A 327 -3.95 2.03 -37.36
CA LEU A 327 -2.87 1.64 -36.47
C LEU A 327 -2.93 2.44 -35.18
N ARG A 328 -3.05 3.77 -35.26
CA ARG A 328 -3.20 4.66 -34.10
C ARG A 328 -4.35 4.23 -33.19
N CYS A 329 -5.56 4.10 -33.74
CA CYS A 329 -6.74 3.80 -32.94
C CYS A 329 -6.71 2.37 -32.35
N SER A 330 -6.20 1.39 -33.10
CA SER A 330 -6.13 -0.01 -32.65
C SER A 330 -5.02 -0.22 -31.62
N LEU A 331 -3.89 0.49 -31.74
CA LEU A 331 -2.88 0.55 -30.70
C LEU A 331 -3.44 1.17 -29.41
N HIS A 332 -4.06 2.34 -29.51
CA HIS A 332 -4.71 2.98 -28.36
C HIS A 332 -5.72 2.02 -27.70
N ALA A 333 -6.56 1.35 -28.48
CA ALA A 333 -7.51 0.36 -27.97
C ALA A 333 -6.85 -0.86 -27.30
N THR A 334 -5.65 -1.25 -27.74
CA THR A 334 -4.90 -2.40 -27.20
C THR A 334 -4.20 -2.06 -25.89
N ILE A 335 -3.67 -0.84 -25.75
CA ILE A 335 -2.82 -0.47 -24.61
C ILE A 335 -3.53 0.36 -23.53
N LYS A 336 -4.77 0.80 -23.77
CA LYS A 336 -5.57 1.57 -22.79
C LYS A 336 -6.13 0.70 -21.65
N GLY A 337 -6.56 1.36 -20.56
CA GLY A 337 -7.20 0.69 -19.43
C GLY A 337 -6.22 -0.12 -18.57
N HIS A 338 -4.97 0.34 -18.49
CA HIS A 338 -3.97 -0.27 -17.63
C HIS A 338 -4.30 -0.07 -16.14
N THR A 339 -3.63 -0.85 -15.28
CA THR A 339 -3.78 -0.73 -13.84
C THR A 339 -2.95 0.47 -13.33
N ALA A 340 -3.62 1.46 -12.75
CA ALA A 340 -2.97 2.61 -12.15
C ALA A 340 -2.59 2.34 -10.68
N TYR A 341 -1.31 2.46 -10.35
CA TYR A 341 -0.81 2.37 -8.97
C TYR A 341 -0.67 3.76 -8.34
N PRO A 342 -0.75 3.88 -7.00
CA PRO A 342 -0.45 5.12 -6.32
C PRO A 342 0.95 5.62 -6.64
N TYR A 343 1.11 6.95 -6.71
CA TYR A 343 2.44 7.52 -6.89
C TYR A 343 3.36 7.11 -5.74
N SER A 344 2.92 7.26 -4.48
CA SER A 344 3.62 6.76 -3.29
C SER A 344 2.60 6.20 -2.29
N GLY A 345 3.02 5.32 -1.37
CA GLY A 345 2.12 4.76 -0.35
C GLY A 345 2.69 3.51 0.31
N SER A 346 1.92 2.91 1.22
CA SER A 346 2.17 1.56 1.74
C SER A 346 1.72 0.51 0.71
N GLY A 347 2.54 -0.52 0.49
CA GLY A 347 2.31 -1.53 -0.56
C GLY A 347 2.88 -1.14 -1.92
N THR A 348 2.39 -1.77 -2.98
CA THR A 348 2.86 -1.52 -4.35
C THR A 348 2.54 -0.10 -4.82
N SER A 349 3.57 0.64 -5.23
CA SER A 349 3.48 2.00 -5.79
C SER A 349 4.46 2.18 -6.94
N THR A 350 4.46 3.35 -7.59
CA THR A 350 5.45 3.63 -8.66
C THR A 350 6.90 3.45 -8.20
N TRP A 351 7.21 3.68 -6.92
CA TRP A 351 8.56 3.39 -6.39
C TRP A 351 8.91 1.91 -6.51
N THR A 352 8.00 1.03 -6.10
CA THR A 352 8.20 -0.43 -6.14
C THR A 352 8.47 -0.88 -7.57
N ILE A 353 7.61 -0.45 -8.50
CA ILE A 353 7.67 -0.87 -9.91
C ILE A 353 8.97 -0.37 -10.54
N LEU A 354 9.29 0.91 -10.38
CA LEU A 354 10.45 1.53 -11.03
C LEU A 354 11.77 1.02 -10.46
N GLU A 355 11.85 0.68 -9.18
CA GLU A 355 13.07 0.09 -8.62
C GLU A 355 13.36 -1.31 -9.13
N ILE A 356 12.34 -2.02 -9.59
CA ILE A 356 12.52 -3.31 -10.28
C ILE A 356 12.85 -3.06 -11.75
N ALA A 357 12.12 -2.15 -12.39
CA ALA A 357 12.24 -1.87 -13.82
C ALA A 357 13.59 -1.22 -14.19
N ASP A 358 14.12 -0.36 -13.32
CA ASP A 358 15.39 0.36 -13.49
C ASP A 358 16.49 -0.25 -12.59
N GLU A 359 16.39 -1.53 -12.22
CA GLU A 359 17.37 -2.24 -11.40
C GLU A 359 18.78 -2.24 -12.03
N ASP A 360 19.81 -2.08 -11.21
CA ASP A 360 21.19 -2.22 -11.68
C ASP A 360 21.48 -3.70 -11.99
N PRO A 361 21.83 -4.06 -13.24
CA PRO A 361 22.02 -5.45 -13.64
C PRO A 361 23.15 -6.16 -12.88
N ASN A 362 24.06 -5.41 -12.25
CA ASN A 362 25.14 -5.97 -11.43
C ASN A 362 24.82 -5.99 -9.94
N ASN A 363 23.73 -5.37 -9.50
CA ASN A 363 23.37 -5.30 -8.09
C ASN A 363 21.86 -5.05 -7.88
N SER A 364 21.13 -6.11 -7.56
CA SER A 364 19.67 -6.05 -7.36
C SER A 364 19.21 -5.19 -6.17
N GLY A 365 20.12 -4.83 -5.26
CA GLY A 365 19.86 -3.85 -4.19
C GLY A 365 19.93 -2.39 -4.65
N ARG A 366 20.19 -2.14 -5.93
CA ARG A 366 20.43 -0.81 -6.49
C ARG A 366 19.62 -0.58 -7.77
N ILE A 367 19.42 0.69 -8.11
CA ILE A 367 18.89 1.11 -9.41
C ILE A 367 20.00 1.72 -10.24
N LEU A 368 19.89 1.63 -11.56
CA LEU A 368 20.77 2.30 -12.51
C LEU A 368 20.04 3.49 -13.13
N ASP A 369 20.45 4.69 -12.72
CA ASP A 369 19.90 5.98 -13.15
C ASP A 369 19.91 6.16 -14.68
N ALA A 370 18.77 6.56 -15.24
CA ALA A 370 18.64 6.76 -16.69
C ALA A 370 19.45 7.95 -17.23
N TYR A 371 19.62 9.05 -16.49
CA TYR A 371 20.34 10.24 -16.93
C TYR A 371 21.81 10.26 -16.54
N ARG A 372 22.15 10.03 -15.27
CA ARG A 372 23.54 10.12 -14.79
C ARG A 372 24.32 8.81 -14.96
N ASN A 373 23.65 7.69 -15.22
CA ASN A 373 24.25 6.35 -15.25
C ASN A 373 24.93 5.95 -13.92
N HIS A 374 24.47 6.56 -12.83
CA HIS A 374 24.92 6.26 -11.47
C HIS A 374 24.08 5.13 -10.88
N SER A 375 24.74 4.26 -10.10
CA SER A 375 24.06 3.19 -9.37
C SER A 375 23.67 3.69 -7.98
N TYR A 376 22.38 3.71 -7.63
CA TYR A 376 21.87 4.21 -6.34
C TYR A 376 21.31 3.08 -5.46
N ALA A 377 21.50 3.16 -4.14
CA ALA A 377 20.87 2.20 -3.23
C ALA A 377 19.35 2.40 -3.20
N LYS A 378 18.60 1.32 -3.44
CA LYS A 378 17.14 1.33 -3.35
C LYS A 378 16.69 1.81 -1.98
N VAL A 379 15.56 2.50 -1.91
CA VAL A 379 14.96 3.04 -0.68
C VAL A 379 15.77 4.15 -0.02
N THR A 380 17.01 3.91 0.42
CA THR A 380 17.78 4.86 1.24
C THR A 380 18.27 6.09 0.46
N ASP A 381 18.47 5.94 -0.85
CA ASP A 381 18.88 7.05 -1.72
C ASP A 381 17.69 7.70 -2.46
N ARG A 382 16.44 7.34 -2.13
CA ARG A 382 15.26 8.04 -2.68
C ARG A 382 15.24 9.49 -2.20
N ALA A 383 14.95 10.43 -3.10
CA ALA A 383 14.66 11.82 -2.74
C ALA A 383 13.50 11.88 -1.74
N GLY A 384 13.68 12.66 -0.67
CA GLY A 384 12.76 12.71 0.46
C GLY A 384 13.02 11.69 1.58
N SER A 385 14.02 10.82 1.43
CA SER A 385 14.49 9.91 2.48
C SER A 385 15.98 10.14 2.79
N GLY A 386 16.33 10.33 4.06
CA GLY A 386 17.72 10.50 4.53
C GLY A 386 18.48 11.71 3.95
N SER A 387 19.80 11.73 4.13
CA SER A 387 20.74 12.71 3.54
C SER A 387 21.60 12.07 2.45
N GLY A 388 22.30 12.85 1.61
CA GLY A 388 23.21 12.34 0.57
C GLY A 388 22.71 12.55 -0.87
N LEU A 389 23.39 11.92 -1.86
CA LEU A 389 22.94 11.91 -3.27
C LEU A 389 21.56 11.25 -3.36
N LYS A 390 20.69 11.75 -4.25
CA LYS A 390 19.31 11.29 -4.35
C LYS A 390 18.88 11.03 -5.78
N TYR A 391 18.11 9.96 -5.97
CA TYR A 391 17.32 9.76 -7.19
C TYR A 391 15.84 10.05 -6.93
N ASN A 392 15.14 10.50 -7.97
CA ASN A 392 13.70 10.69 -7.98
C ASN A 392 13.09 10.11 -9.27
N ARG A 393 11.79 10.34 -9.45
CA ARG A 393 11.05 9.86 -10.62
C ARG A 393 10.95 10.99 -11.63
N GLU A 394 11.51 10.77 -12.79
CA GLU A 394 11.41 11.64 -13.95
C GLU A 394 10.16 11.30 -14.75
N HIS A 395 9.39 12.34 -15.08
CA HIS A 395 8.27 12.28 -15.98
C HIS A 395 8.77 12.59 -17.40
N THR A 396 9.14 11.58 -18.19
CA THR A 396 9.68 11.79 -19.56
C THR A 396 8.71 12.53 -20.48
N TRP A 397 7.40 12.43 -20.24
CA TRP A 397 6.45 13.48 -20.58
C TRP A 397 6.20 14.33 -19.33
N PRO A 398 6.66 15.61 -19.26
CA PRO A 398 6.53 16.41 -18.05
C PRO A 398 5.06 16.55 -17.64
N ASN A 399 4.73 16.17 -16.41
CA ASN A 399 3.34 16.19 -15.91
C ASN A 399 2.67 17.58 -16.02
N SER A 400 3.45 18.67 -16.00
CA SER A 400 2.97 20.05 -16.20
C SER A 400 2.36 20.31 -17.59
N LEU A 401 2.51 19.38 -18.53
CA LEU A 401 2.01 19.43 -19.90
C LEU A 401 0.82 18.47 -20.07
N GLY A 402 -0.25 18.67 -19.29
CA GLY A 402 -1.54 18.00 -19.47
C GLY A 402 -2.09 17.26 -18.25
N PHE A 403 -1.27 16.94 -17.25
CA PHE A 403 -1.70 16.05 -16.15
C PHE A 403 -0.94 16.31 -14.83
N ALA A 404 -0.92 17.55 -14.34
CA ALA A 404 -0.07 17.92 -13.20
C ALA A 404 -0.47 17.30 -11.84
N SER A 405 -1.65 16.70 -11.72
CA SER A 405 -2.17 16.15 -10.47
C SER A 405 -1.75 14.70 -10.26
N THR A 406 -1.46 14.29 -9.02
CA THR A 406 -1.25 12.88 -8.68
C THR A 406 -2.55 12.06 -8.63
N THR A 407 -3.69 12.75 -8.51
CA THR A 407 -5.01 12.17 -8.28
C THR A 407 -6.00 12.70 -9.31
N GLY A 408 -6.78 11.81 -9.94
CA GLY A 408 -7.75 12.21 -10.94
C GLY A 408 -9.08 12.71 -10.38
N ASP A 409 -10.02 13.00 -11.28
CA ASP A 409 -11.36 13.54 -10.99
C ASP A 409 -12.27 12.58 -10.20
N LYS A 410 -11.85 11.32 -10.02
CA LYS A 410 -12.52 10.30 -9.20
C LYS A 410 -11.85 10.04 -7.86
N GLY A 411 -10.83 10.80 -7.48
CA GLY A 411 -10.08 10.56 -6.24
C GLY A 411 -9.13 9.36 -6.30
N LEU A 412 -9.02 8.70 -7.46
CA LEU A 412 -8.14 7.56 -7.72
C LEU A 412 -6.76 8.04 -8.21
N PRO A 413 -5.71 7.19 -8.13
CA PRO A 413 -4.41 7.48 -8.76
C PRO A 413 -4.59 7.93 -10.21
N TYR A 414 -3.92 9.03 -10.60
CA TYR A 414 -4.06 9.53 -11.96
C TYR A 414 -3.18 8.74 -12.93
N ALA A 415 -3.79 7.86 -13.73
CA ALA A 415 -3.10 6.98 -14.70
C ALA A 415 -1.95 7.65 -15.48
N PRO A 416 -2.13 8.80 -16.18
CA PRO A 416 -1.03 9.46 -16.90
C PRO A 416 0.08 9.97 -15.98
N TYR A 417 -0.22 10.29 -14.72
CA TYR A 417 0.79 10.71 -13.74
C TYR A 417 1.61 9.52 -13.22
N THR A 418 1.01 8.34 -13.09
CA THR A 418 1.62 7.18 -12.44
C THR A 418 2.09 6.10 -13.42
N ASP A 419 2.01 6.36 -14.72
CA ASP A 419 2.40 5.42 -15.78
C ASP A 419 3.92 5.16 -15.82
N THR A 420 4.34 3.96 -15.43
CA THR A 420 5.75 3.59 -15.33
C THR A 420 6.41 3.24 -16.66
N HIS A 421 5.65 3.23 -17.77
CA HIS A 421 6.24 3.23 -19.12
C HIS A 421 6.92 4.55 -19.47
N MET A 422 6.53 5.66 -18.83
CA MET A 422 7.16 6.98 -19.02
C MET A 422 7.93 7.49 -17.79
N LEU A 423 7.64 6.97 -16.60
CA LEU A 423 8.45 7.31 -15.42
C LEU A 423 9.79 6.60 -15.49
N TYR A 424 10.89 7.28 -15.17
CA TYR A 424 12.21 6.68 -15.01
C TYR A 424 12.85 7.14 -13.70
N LEU A 425 13.70 6.32 -13.09
CA LEU A 425 14.52 6.74 -11.96
C LEU A 425 15.76 7.48 -12.44
N THR A 426 15.96 8.69 -11.91
CA THR A 426 17.05 9.58 -12.32
C THR A 426 17.59 10.38 -11.14
N ASP A 427 18.84 10.82 -11.23
CA ASP A 427 19.44 11.77 -10.30
C ASP A 427 18.56 13.02 -10.19
N ALA A 428 18.24 13.40 -8.96
CA ALA A 428 17.28 14.45 -8.68
C ALA A 428 17.70 15.82 -9.25
N GLN A 429 19.01 16.09 -9.34
CA GLN A 429 19.54 17.31 -9.93
C GLN A 429 19.45 17.27 -11.46
N TRP A 430 19.78 16.13 -12.10
CA TRP A 430 19.65 16.00 -13.56
C TRP A 430 18.18 16.12 -13.98
N ASN A 431 17.28 15.51 -13.20
CA ASN A 431 15.84 15.66 -13.40
C ASN A 431 15.39 17.13 -13.22
N ALA A 432 15.84 17.81 -12.15
CA ALA A 432 15.51 19.22 -11.95
C ALA A 432 16.01 20.12 -13.09
N ASP A 433 17.21 19.83 -13.62
CA ASP A 433 17.78 20.55 -14.76
C ASP A 433 17.06 20.26 -16.08
N ARG A 434 16.51 19.04 -16.23
CA ARG A 434 15.60 18.69 -17.33
C ARG A 434 14.33 19.52 -17.23
N GLY A 435 13.74 19.62 -16.04
CA GLY A 435 12.53 20.40 -15.77
C GLY A 435 11.37 19.98 -16.66
N ASN A 436 10.75 20.94 -17.36
CA ASN A 436 9.68 20.66 -18.33
C ASN A 436 10.08 20.98 -19.78
N LYS A 437 11.37 20.96 -20.09
CA LYS A 437 11.88 21.28 -21.43
C LYS A 437 11.55 20.15 -22.42
N PRO A 438 11.21 20.47 -23.67
CA PRO A 438 11.11 19.45 -24.71
C PRO A 438 12.46 18.77 -24.94
N PHE A 439 12.41 17.45 -25.16
CA PHE A 439 13.55 16.73 -25.71
C PHE A 439 13.86 17.27 -27.11
N GLY A 440 15.13 17.51 -27.38
CA GLY A 440 15.57 18.13 -28.63
C GLY A 440 17.07 18.07 -28.79
N LYS A 441 17.56 18.33 -30.02
CA LYS A 441 18.99 18.51 -30.28
C LYS A 441 19.50 19.79 -29.61
N CYS A 442 20.62 19.69 -28.93
CA CYS A 442 21.36 20.79 -28.33
C CYS A 442 22.49 21.25 -29.26
N ASP A 443 23.36 22.11 -28.76
CA ASP A 443 24.55 22.58 -29.45
C ASP A 443 25.70 22.80 -28.45
N ALA A 444 26.85 23.25 -28.94
CA ALA A 444 28.05 23.45 -28.12
C ALA A 444 27.90 24.51 -27.00
N ASN A 445 26.83 25.31 -26.99
CA ASN A 445 26.54 26.27 -25.93
C ASN A 445 25.64 25.69 -24.82
N CYS A 446 25.15 24.44 -24.98
CA CYS A 446 24.39 23.79 -23.93
C CYS A 446 25.28 23.43 -22.73
N GLY A 447 24.70 23.55 -21.53
CA GLY A 447 25.37 23.13 -20.30
C GLY A 447 25.45 21.60 -20.22
N GLU A 448 26.63 21.08 -19.88
CA GLU A 448 26.86 19.66 -19.72
C GLU A 448 26.25 19.12 -18.41
N ARG A 449 25.71 17.91 -18.50
CA ARG A 449 25.25 17.07 -17.39
C ARG A 449 25.84 15.67 -17.61
N ALA A 450 27.09 15.54 -17.18
CA ALA A 450 27.95 14.37 -17.33
C ALA A 450 27.28 13.05 -16.91
N THR A 451 27.63 11.97 -17.59
CA THR A 451 27.30 10.60 -17.16
C THR A 451 28.51 9.98 -16.46
N GLU A 452 28.26 9.05 -15.56
CA GLU A 452 29.30 8.20 -14.99
C GLU A 452 29.55 6.98 -15.87
N ALA A 453 30.80 6.49 -15.86
CA ALA A 453 31.14 5.26 -16.54
C ALA A 453 30.62 4.06 -15.74
N ASN A 454 29.62 3.37 -16.26
CA ASN A 454 29.02 2.20 -15.62
C ASN A 454 28.55 1.22 -16.71
N ASN A 455 28.79 -0.08 -16.50
CA ASN A 455 28.40 -1.15 -17.42
C ASN A 455 28.91 -0.97 -18.86
N GLY A 456 30.11 -0.42 -19.00
CA GLY A 456 30.71 -0.14 -20.31
C GLY A 456 30.05 1.00 -21.07
N GLN A 457 29.16 1.76 -20.42
CA GLN A 457 28.44 2.90 -20.98
C GLN A 457 28.74 4.16 -20.18
N GLY A 458 28.49 5.33 -20.79
CA GLY A 458 28.63 6.63 -20.14
C GLY A 458 30.08 7.11 -20.07
N GLY A 459 30.45 7.74 -18.95
CA GLY A 459 31.78 8.30 -18.72
C GLY A 459 32.05 9.62 -19.42
N GLY A 460 31.02 10.47 -19.55
CA GLY A 460 31.13 11.78 -20.19
C GLY A 460 31.78 12.84 -19.31
N SER A 461 32.77 13.54 -19.84
CA SER A 461 33.29 14.81 -19.29
C SER A 461 33.97 15.65 -20.39
N GLY A 462 33.41 15.66 -21.60
CA GLY A 462 33.99 16.23 -22.83
C GLY A 462 33.03 17.19 -23.53
N GLY A 463 33.49 17.91 -24.57
CA GLY A 463 32.66 18.86 -25.31
C GLY A 463 31.53 18.21 -26.11
N TYR A 464 30.49 18.99 -26.42
CA TYR A 464 29.34 18.56 -27.21
C TYR A 464 29.76 17.85 -28.52
N PRO A 465 29.14 16.71 -28.89
CA PRO A 465 27.97 16.09 -28.25
C PRO A 465 28.26 15.10 -27.11
N GLY A 466 29.52 14.70 -26.88
CA GLY A 466 29.98 13.87 -25.75
C GLY A 466 29.13 12.63 -25.37
N ASN A 467 29.43 12.05 -24.20
CA ASN A 467 28.61 11.01 -23.55
C ASN A 467 27.87 11.62 -22.35
N SER A 468 27.18 12.74 -22.58
CA SER A 468 26.56 13.54 -21.52
C SER A 468 25.15 13.93 -21.92
N ASN A 469 24.35 14.34 -20.93
CA ASN A 469 23.11 15.06 -21.20
C ASN A 469 23.46 16.54 -21.41
N TRP A 470 22.65 17.24 -22.20
CA TRP A 470 22.89 18.64 -22.54
C TRP A 470 21.65 19.47 -22.31
N VAL A 471 21.83 20.60 -21.64
CA VAL A 471 20.72 21.43 -21.17
C VAL A 471 20.87 22.86 -21.69
N ARG A 472 19.82 23.35 -22.35
CA ARG A 472 19.63 24.77 -22.64
C ARG A 472 18.51 25.32 -21.79
N THR A 473 18.79 26.30 -20.95
CA THR A 473 17.80 27.01 -20.13
C THR A 473 17.08 28.09 -20.95
N PRO A 474 15.93 28.64 -20.47
CA PRO A 474 15.20 28.33 -19.23
C PRO A 474 14.35 27.05 -19.34
N ASP A 475 13.49 26.80 -18.36
CA ASP A 475 12.39 25.85 -18.49
C ASP A 475 11.37 26.27 -19.57
N GLY A 476 10.58 25.30 -20.05
CA GLY A 476 9.55 25.50 -21.06
C GLY A 476 10.07 25.41 -22.49
N ASN A 477 9.24 25.87 -23.43
CA ASN A 477 9.43 25.65 -24.86
C ASN A 477 10.61 26.40 -25.51
N THR A 478 11.30 27.29 -24.81
CA THR A 478 12.52 27.92 -25.32
C THR A 478 13.76 27.10 -24.98
N GLY A 479 13.76 26.44 -23.82
CA GLY A 479 14.82 25.52 -23.40
C GLY A 479 14.75 24.15 -24.05
N THR A 480 15.81 23.36 -23.91
CA THR A 480 15.93 22.02 -24.52
C THR A 480 16.73 21.11 -23.61
N PHE A 481 16.38 19.83 -23.60
CA PHE A 481 17.18 18.78 -23.00
C PHE A 481 17.53 17.73 -24.05
N GLU A 482 18.82 17.49 -24.29
CA GLU A 482 19.30 16.38 -25.10
C GLU A 482 19.83 15.29 -24.15
N VAL A 483 19.19 14.12 -24.14
CA VAL A 483 19.65 12.98 -23.35
C VAL A 483 20.89 12.36 -24.00
N TRP A 484 21.77 11.79 -23.19
CA TRP A 484 22.95 11.07 -23.69
C TRP A 484 22.58 9.91 -24.64
N GLY A 485 23.49 9.57 -25.54
CA GLY A 485 23.20 8.75 -26.72
C GLY A 485 22.51 7.42 -26.43
N LYS A 486 22.89 6.74 -25.34
CA LYS A 486 22.39 5.41 -24.96
C LYS A 486 20.91 5.37 -24.53
N ARG A 487 20.29 6.53 -24.32
CA ARG A 487 18.92 6.66 -23.80
C ARG A 487 18.01 7.43 -24.74
N LYS A 488 18.50 7.83 -25.92
CA LYS A 488 17.74 8.65 -26.86
C LYS A 488 16.50 7.90 -27.34
N GLY A 489 16.66 6.62 -27.66
CA GLY A 489 15.58 5.73 -28.08
C GLY A 489 14.57 5.49 -26.96
N ASP A 490 15.05 5.17 -25.76
CA ASP A 490 14.24 4.90 -24.57
C ASP A 490 13.28 6.07 -24.28
N MET A 491 13.82 7.28 -24.20
CA MET A 491 13.05 8.49 -23.92
C MET A 491 12.09 8.83 -25.07
N ALA A 492 12.50 8.59 -26.32
CA ALA A 492 11.64 8.80 -27.47
C ALA A 492 10.42 7.86 -27.48
N ARG A 493 10.64 6.56 -27.25
CA ARG A 493 9.58 5.55 -27.21
C ARG A 493 8.64 5.73 -26.02
N ALA A 494 9.15 6.19 -24.87
CA ALA A 494 8.32 6.55 -23.72
C ALA A 494 7.36 7.71 -24.04
N VAL A 495 7.87 8.78 -24.68
CA VAL A 495 7.05 9.95 -25.07
C VAL A 495 6.07 9.61 -26.19
N MET A 496 6.49 8.81 -27.18
CA MET A 496 5.62 8.29 -28.23
C MET A 496 4.49 7.42 -27.68
N TYR A 497 4.80 6.54 -26.72
CA TYR A 497 3.80 5.73 -26.03
C TYR A 497 2.74 6.60 -25.36
N MET A 498 3.14 7.66 -24.64
CA MET A 498 2.18 8.55 -23.97
C MET A 498 1.17 9.17 -24.95
N ALA A 499 1.63 9.58 -26.13
CA ALA A 499 0.78 10.18 -27.17
C ALA A 499 -0.23 9.23 -27.82
N ILE A 500 -0.06 7.91 -27.66
CA ILE A 500 -0.98 6.89 -28.20
C ILE A 500 -1.79 6.25 -27.08
N ARG A 501 -1.21 6.11 -25.88
CA ARG A 501 -1.94 5.62 -24.72
C ARG A 501 -3.03 6.59 -24.30
N TYR A 502 -2.78 7.90 -24.33
CA TYR A 502 -3.68 8.93 -23.84
C TYR A 502 -4.22 9.81 -24.98
N GLU A 503 -5.31 9.36 -25.62
CA GLU A 503 -6.04 10.08 -26.69
C GLU A 503 -7.33 10.75 -26.18
N GLY A 504 -7.36 11.08 -24.88
CA GLY A 504 -8.52 11.64 -24.21
C GLY A 504 -9.63 10.62 -23.92
N GLY A 505 -10.72 11.13 -23.33
CA GLY A 505 -11.90 10.35 -23.00
C GLY A 505 -11.94 9.94 -21.53
N LYS A 506 -12.45 8.74 -21.26
CA LYS A 506 -12.59 8.20 -19.90
C LYS A 506 -12.14 6.75 -19.87
N ASP A 507 -11.47 6.38 -18.80
CA ASP A 507 -11.20 4.98 -18.50
C ASP A 507 -12.53 4.22 -18.34
N ALA A 508 -12.63 3.05 -18.96
CA ALA A 508 -13.88 2.31 -19.06
C ALA A 508 -14.27 1.63 -17.73
N ALA A 509 -13.29 1.26 -16.90
CA ALA A 509 -13.53 0.56 -15.64
C ALA A 509 -13.89 1.54 -14.51
N THR A 510 -13.24 2.70 -14.47
CA THR A 510 -13.35 3.66 -13.36
C THR A 510 -14.17 4.91 -13.72
N GLY A 511 -14.36 5.19 -15.01
CA GLY A 511 -14.99 6.42 -15.50
C GLY A 511 -14.16 7.68 -15.27
N GLN A 512 -12.89 7.54 -14.88
CA GLN A 512 -11.94 8.63 -14.67
C GLN A 512 -11.55 9.28 -16.00
N SER A 513 -11.49 10.60 -16.01
CA SER A 513 -11.14 11.35 -17.23
C SER A 513 -9.66 11.16 -17.56
N GLU A 514 -9.33 10.94 -18.84
CA GLU A 514 -7.95 10.82 -19.35
C GLU A 514 -7.62 12.03 -20.25
N PRO A 515 -6.37 12.52 -20.25
CA PRO A 515 -5.96 13.63 -21.11
C PRO A 515 -5.78 13.18 -22.57
N ASP A 516 -5.85 14.13 -23.49
CA ASP A 516 -5.42 13.96 -24.88
C ASP A 516 -4.01 14.53 -25.04
N LEU A 517 -3.04 13.65 -25.33
CA LEU A 517 -1.62 13.97 -25.43
C LEU A 517 -1.14 13.83 -26.87
N GLU A 518 -0.57 14.89 -27.43
CA GLU A 518 -0.13 14.90 -28.83
C GLU A 518 1.34 15.34 -28.99
N LEU A 519 2.04 14.71 -29.95
CA LEU A 519 3.38 15.13 -30.34
C LEU A 519 3.34 16.32 -31.29
N THR A 520 4.33 17.22 -31.22
CA THR A 520 4.40 18.36 -32.13
C THR A 520 5.81 18.90 -32.32
N ASP A 521 6.16 19.28 -33.55
CA ASP A 521 7.36 20.09 -33.81
C ASP A 521 7.13 21.59 -33.55
N ASP A 522 5.87 22.01 -33.36
CA ASP A 522 5.54 23.41 -33.04
C ASP A 522 5.74 23.69 -31.55
N ARG A 523 6.93 24.20 -31.22
CA ARG A 523 7.31 24.58 -29.86
C ARG A 523 6.31 25.55 -29.21
N SER A 524 5.61 26.39 -29.98
CA SER A 524 4.66 27.35 -29.40
C SER A 524 3.47 26.68 -28.72
N LYS A 525 3.14 25.43 -29.09
CA LYS A 525 2.08 24.62 -28.47
C LYS A 525 2.53 23.91 -27.20
N ILE A 526 3.84 23.74 -26.99
CA ILE A 526 4.40 23.02 -25.83
C ILE A 526 4.40 23.96 -24.62
N VAL A 527 3.24 24.12 -23.98
CA VAL A 527 3.04 25.04 -22.86
C VAL A 527 2.45 24.32 -21.66
N LYS A 528 2.73 24.85 -20.46
CA LYS A 528 2.11 24.34 -19.22
C LYS A 528 0.60 24.47 -19.33
N THR A 529 -0.11 23.36 -19.14
CA THR A 529 -1.57 23.30 -19.26
C THR A 529 -2.08 22.07 -18.51
N SER A 530 -3.33 22.13 -18.05
CA SER A 530 -4.12 20.96 -17.63
C SER A 530 -5.23 20.63 -18.63
N SER A 531 -5.36 21.42 -19.70
CA SER A 531 -6.37 21.24 -20.75
C SER A 531 -5.86 20.32 -21.84
N SER A 532 -6.78 19.56 -22.43
CA SER A 532 -6.55 18.71 -23.60
C SER A 532 -6.96 19.44 -24.90
N PRO A 533 -6.25 19.25 -26.02
CA PRO A 533 -5.01 18.49 -26.13
C PRO A 533 -3.82 19.24 -25.51
N ALA A 534 -2.93 18.49 -24.86
CA ALA A 534 -1.66 18.98 -24.37
C ALA A 534 -0.52 18.44 -25.24
N TYR A 535 0.50 19.26 -25.49
CA TYR A 535 1.53 18.96 -26.46
C TYR A 535 2.91 18.84 -25.82
N MET A 536 3.70 17.89 -26.31
CA MET A 536 5.10 17.70 -25.94
C MET A 536 5.86 16.99 -27.05
N GLY A 537 7.20 17.07 -27.04
CA GLY A 537 8.04 16.23 -27.88
C GLY A 537 8.12 16.70 -29.32
N LEU A 538 9.33 17.08 -29.76
CA LEU A 538 9.62 17.41 -31.14
C LEU A 538 9.56 16.13 -31.97
N LEU A 539 8.43 15.86 -32.63
CA LEU A 539 8.15 14.61 -33.33
C LEU A 539 9.33 14.19 -34.23
N SER A 540 9.85 15.13 -35.02
CA SER A 540 11.01 14.89 -35.89
C SER A 540 12.24 14.39 -35.11
N THR A 541 12.54 15.01 -33.97
CA THR A 541 13.70 14.62 -33.14
C THR A 541 13.47 13.28 -32.45
N LEU A 542 12.27 13.02 -31.96
CA LEU A 542 11.95 11.75 -31.31
C LEU A 542 12.02 10.59 -32.31
N ILE A 543 11.56 10.78 -33.56
CA ILE A 543 11.71 9.77 -34.62
C ILE A 543 13.19 9.55 -34.96
N ASP A 544 13.98 10.62 -35.13
CA ASP A 544 15.43 10.49 -35.35
C ASP A 544 16.11 9.68 -34.24
N TRP A 545 15.75 9.95 -32.98
CA TRP A 545 16.30 9.25 -31.81
C TRP A 545 15.86 7.79 -31.74
N HIS A 546 14.57 7.52 -31.94
CA HIS A 546 14.03 6.16 -32.00
C HIS A 546 14.74 5.29 -33.03
N LEU A 547 15.02 5.83 -34.22
CA LEU A 547 15.71 5.12 -35.30
C LEU A 547 17.21 4.94 -35.04
N SER A 548 17.84 5.93 -34.39
CA SER A 548 19.28 5.91 -34.12
C SER A 548 19.66 5.02 -32.93
N ASP A 549 18.72 4.78 -32.02
CA ASP A 549 18.89 3.98 -30.80
C ASP A 549 17.74 2.97 -30.67
N PRO A 550 17.79 1.84 -31.41
CA PRO A 550 16.73 0.82 -31.40
C PRO A 550 16.56 0.16 -30.02
N PRO A 551 15.41 -0.48 -29.74
CA PRO A 551 15.21 -1.17 -28.46
C PRO A 551 16.25 -2.24 -28.19
N ASP A 552 16.83 -2.22 -26.99
CA ASP A 552 17.78 -3.23 -26.52
C ASP A 552 17.14 -4.20 -25.50
N ASP A 553 17.93 -5.14 -25.01
CA ASP A 553 17.45 -6.16 -24.06
C ASP A 553 17.05 -5.55 -22.71
N ALA A 554 17.72 -4.47 -22.28
CA ALA A 554 17.41 -3.81 -21.02
C ALA A 554 16.06 -3.09 -21.12
N GLU A 555 15.79 -2.42 -22.23
CA GLU A 555 14.51 -1.74 -22.47
C GLU A 555 13.35 -2.74 -22.63
N ARG A 556 13.58 -3.89 -23.29
CA ARG A 556 12.60 -4.99 -23.36
C ARG A 556 12.30 -5.57 -21.98
N ALA A 557 13.33 -5.86 -21.18
CA ALA A 557 13.16 -6.36 -19.82
C ALA A 557 12.39 -5.36 -18.94
N ARG A 558 12.68 -4.06 -19.09
CA ARG A 558 11.93 -2.99 -18.44
C ARG A 558 10.44 -3.01 -18.83
N ASN A 559 10.14 -3.17 -20.13
CA ASN A 559 8.77 -3.28 -20.64
C ASN A 559 8.04 -4.50 -20.06
N ASP A 560 8.74 -5.64 -19.90
CA ASP A 560 8.21 -6.84 -19.25
C ASP A 560 7.87 -6.61 -17.77
N VAL A 561 8.77 -5.94 -17.03
CA VAL A 561 8.52 -5.58 -15.63
C VAL A 561 7.29 -4.70 -15.54
N VAL A 562 7.22 -3.59 -16.30
CA VAL A 562 6.07 -2.68 -16.24
C VAL A 562 4.78 -3.40 -16.62
N TYR A 563 4.81 -4.26 -17.65
CA TYR A 563 3.68 -5.08 -18.05
C TYR A 563 3.17 -5.97 -16.91
N SER A 564 4.07 -6.58 -16.14
CA SER A 564 3.69 -7.47 -15.04
C SER A 564 2.89 -6.77 -13.92
N PHE A 565 3.02 -5.45 -13.80
CA PHE A 565 2.25 -4.62 -12.87
C PHE A 565 1.05 -3.95 -13.56
N GLN A 566 1.28 -3.17 -14.61
CA GLN A 566 0.24 -2.33 -15.22
C GLN A 566 -0.66 -3.08 -16.22
N GLY A 567 -0.25 -4.27 -16.67
CA GLY A 567 -1.02 -5.11 -17.59
C GLY A 567 -1.03 -4.61 -19.04
N ASN A 568 -0.29 -3.54 -19.35
CA ASN A 568 -0.12 -3.03 -20.70
C ASN A 568 1.35 -2.89 -21.09
N ARG A 569 1.65 -2.88 -22.39
CA ARG A 569 3.02 -2.82 -22.94
C ARG A 569 3.23 -1.56 -23.75
N ASN A 570 4.46 -1.06 -23.81
CA ASN A 570 4.85 -0.05 -24.77
C ASN A 570 5.07 -0.71 -26.16
N PRO A 571 4.18 -0.47 -27.14
CA PRO A 571 4.24 -1.13 -28.43
C PRO A 571 5.46 -0.72 -29.25
N PHE A 572 6.09 0.42 -28.96
CA PHE A 572 7.24 0.89 -29.72
C PHE A 572 8.55 0.24 -29.29
N ILE A 573 8.54 -0.46 -28.16
CA ILE A 573 9.65 -1.34 -27.71
C ILE A 573 9.52 -2.71 -28.38
N ASP A 574 8.30 -3.25 -28.41
CA ASP A 574 8.04 -4.59 -28.95
C ASP A 574 7.93 -4.61 -30.49
N HIS A 575 7.41 -3.53 -31.09
CA HIS A 575 7.22 -3.30 -32.51
C HIS A 575 7.72 -1.90 -32.92
N PRO A 576 9.04 -1.66 -32.90
CA PRO A 576 9.62 -0.36 -33.24
C PRO A 576 9.23 0.13 -34.64
N GLU A 577 8.99 -0.78 -35.59
CA GLU A 577 8.57 -0.47 -36.96
C GLU A 577 7.23 0.27 -37.06
N TRP A 578 6.40 0.26 -36.00
CA TRP A 578 5.13 0.99 -35.98
C TRP A 578 5.30 2.48 -35.65
N ALA A 579 6.41 2.89 -35.04
CA ALA A 579 6.69 4.28 -34.69
C ALA A 579 7.08 5.09 -35.94
N THR A 580 6.08 5.62 -36.66
CA THR A 580 6.30 6.43 -37.87
C THR A 580 5.75 7.85 -37.70
N PRO A 581 6.29 8.87 -38.40
CA PRO A 581 5.70 10.21 -38.38
C PRO A 581 4.21 10.23 -38.79
N ALA A 582 3.83 9.36 -39.73
CA ALA A 582 2.45 9.23 -40.21
C ALA A 582 1.49 8.72 -39.12
N LEU A 583 1.95 7.85 -38.21
CA LEU A 583 1.15 7.40 -37.06
C LEU A 583 0.73 8.60 -36.19
N PHE A 584 1.71 9.41 -35.78
CA PHE A 584 1.49 10.50 -34.81
C PHE A 584 0.79 11.72 -35.42
N THR A 585 0.81 11.87 -36.74
CA THR A 585 0.14 12.97 -37.46
C THR A 585 -1.18 12.55 -38.12
N SER A 586 -1.58 11.28 -37.98
CA SER A 586 -2.83 10.80 -38.54
C SER A 586 -4.05 11.35 -37.81
N ALA A 587 -5.12 11.61 -38.56
CA ALA A 587 -6.41 11.96 -37.97
C ALA A 587 -7.10 10.71 -37.40
N LYS A 588 -7.90 10.90 -36.34
CA LYS A 588 -8.77 9.85 -35.78
C LYS A 588 -9.73 9.32 -36.86
N PRO A 589 -9.77 8.00 -37.12
CA PRO A 589 -10.67 7.46 -38.13
C PRO A 589 -12.13 7.57 -37.67
N ALA A 590 -13.06 7.66 -38.63
CA ALA A 590 -14.50 7.67 -38.34
C ALA A 590 -14.97 6.40 -37.61
N THR A 591 -14.31 5.28 -37.85
CA THR A 591 -14.54 4.02 -37.15
C THR A 591 -13.19 3.34 -36.92
N CYS A 592 -12.95 2.90 -35.69
CA CYS A 592 -11.77 2.09 -35.38
C CYS A 592 -12.06 0.62 -35.68
N GLN A 593 -11.30 0.04 -36.60
CA GLN A 593 -11.40 -1.36 -36.99
C GLN A 593 -10.24 -2.12 -36.37
N LEU A 594 -10.55 -3.04 -35.46
CA LEU A 594 -9.55 -3.94 -34.88
C LEU A 594 -9.26 -5.09 -35.86
N ALA A 595 -8.04 -5.61 -35.82
CA ALA A 595 -7.72 -6.86 -36.51
C ALA A 595 -8.47 -8.04 -35.85
N ASN A 596 -8.75 -9.07 -36.66
CA ASN A 596 -9.52 -10.26 -36.25
C ASN A 596 -8.66 -11.27 -35.50
#